data_AF-Q6V8S5-F1
#
_entry.id   AF-Q6V8S5-F1
#
_cell.length_a   1.000
_cell.length_b   1.000
_cell.length_c   1.000
_cell.angle_alpha   90.00
_cell.angle_beta   90.00
_cell.angle_gamma   90.00
#
_symmetry.space_group_name_H-M   'P 1'
#
loop_
_entity.id
_entity.type
_entity.pdbx_description
1 polymer ?
#
loop_
_entity_poly.entity_id
_entity_poly.type
_entity_poly.pdbx_seq_one_letter_code
_entity_poly.pdbx_strand_id
1 'polypeptide(L)'
;HGSVVIAAITSCTNTSNPSVMLGTALVAKKASELGLEVKPWVKTSLAPGSGVVTKYLLNSGLQKYFDQQGFHIVGYGCTTCI
;
A
#
# COMPACT_ATOMS: atom_id res chain seq x y z
N HIS A 1 5.17 -22.97 8.98
CA HIS A 1 3.89 -22.63 8.33
C HIS A 1 3.38 -21.30 8.87
N GLY A 2 2.73 -20.47 8.05
CA GLY A 2 2.20 -19.16 8.47
C GLY A 2 3.03 -17.94 8.09
N SER A 3 4.17 -18.11 7.41
CA SER A 3 4.94 -16.97 6.88
C SER A 3 4.14 -16.26 5.78
N VAL A 4 4.04 -14.94 5.90
CA VAL A 4 3.50 -14.09 4.82
C VAL A 4 4.55 -14.02 3.71
N VAL A 5 4.16 -14.39 2.49
CA VAL A 5 5.02 -14.31 1.30
C VAL A 5 4.49 -13.31 0.26
N ILE A 6 3.22 -12.90 0.39
CA ILE A 6 2.56 -11.90 -0.46
C ILE A 6 1.78 -10.95 0.45
N ALA A 7 1.91 -9.66 0.22
CA ALA A 7 1.09 -8.62 0.86
C ALA A 7 0.67 -7.59 -0.20
N ALA A 8 -0.61 -7.60 -0.59
CA ALA A 8 -1.11 -6.74 -1.66
C ALA A 8 -2.21 -5.80 -1.14
N ILE A 9 -2.01 -4.49 -1.32
CA ILE A 9 -3.08 -3.49 -1.18
C ILE A 9 -3.74 -3.37 -2.55
N THR A 10 -4.86 -4.05 -2.73
CA THR A 10 -5.57 -4.18 -4.00
C THR A 10 -7.09 -4.18 -3.78
N SER A 11 -7.86 -4.54 -4.80
CA SER A 11 -9.33 -4.54 -4.87
C SER A 11 -9.96 -3.15 -4.96
N CYS A 12 -10.95 -3.02 -5.85
CA CYS A 12 -11.79 -1.83 -5.95
C CYS A 12 -12.61 -1.58 -4.68
N THR A 13 -12.95 -2.62 -3.91
CA THR A 13 -13.72 -2.49 -2.66
C THR A 13 -12.98 -1.65 -1.62
N ASN A 14 -11.68 -1.87 -1.46
CA ASN A 14 -10.89 -1.20 -0.43
C ASN A 14 -10.15 0.02 -0.96
N THR A 15 -9.62 -0.03 -2.18
CA THR A 15 -8.87 1.09 -2.75
C THR A 15 -9.76 2.27 -3.14
N SER A 16 -11.07 2.07 -3.29
CA SER A 16 -12.03 3.17 -3.50
C SER A 16 -12.41 3.89 -2.21
N ASN A 17 -12.03 3.37 -1.04
CA ASN A 17 -12.33 3.96 0.27
C ASN A 17 -11.15 4.81 0.78
N PRO A 18 -11.23 6.15 0.74
CA PRO A 18 -10.12 7.00 1.15
C PRO A 18 -9.77 6.85 2.63
N SER A 19 -10.75 6.58 3.50
CA SER A 19 -10.51 6.40 4.94
C SER A 19 -9.61 5.21 5.22
N VAL A 20 -9.83 4.08 4.53
CA VAL A 20 -9.00 2.88 4.68
C VAL A 20 -7.61 3.10 4.08
N MET A 21 -7.54 3.71 2.90
CA MET A 21 -6.26 3.98 2.23
C MET A 21 -5.38 4.95 3.02
N LEU A 22 -5.95 6.04 3.55
CA LEU A 22 -5.24 6.99 4.40
C LEU A 22 -4.87 6.35 5.75
N GLY A 23 -5.76 5.57 6.35
CA GLY A 23 -5.45 4.81 7.57
C GLY A 23 -4.26 3.89 7.38
N THR A 24 -4.23 3.13 6.29
CA THR A 24 -3.11 2.23 5.95
C THR A 24 -1.81 3.01 5.72
N ALA A 25 -1.90 4.19 5.10
CA ALA A 25 -0.75 5.04 4.86
C ALA A 25 -0.19 5.66 6.15
N LEU A 26 -1.05 5.97 7.13
CA LEU A 26 -0.65 6.40 8.47
C LEU A 26 0.02 5.26 9.26
N VAL A 27 -0.45 4.02 9.09
CA VAL A 27 0.24 2.84 9.65
C VAL A 27 1.64 2.69 9.06
N ALA A 28 1.78 2.82 7.73
CA ALA A 28 3.09 2.78 7.06
C ALA A 28 4.02 3.90 7.57
N LYS A 29 3.50 5.12 7.73
CA LYS A 29 4.24 6.23 8.34
C LYS A 29 4.74 5.88 9.74
N LYS A 30 3.85 5.37 10.59
CA LYS A 30 4.21 5.04 11.98
C LYS A 30 5.23 3.90 12.04
N ALA A 31 5.11 2.90 11.17
CA ALA A 31 6.08 1.82 11.05
C ALA A 31 7.47 2.36 10.67
N SER A 32 7.56 3.23 9.66
CA SER A 32 8.81 3.87 9.27
C SER A 32 9.41 4.73 10.38
N GLU A 33 8.59 5.51 11.11
CA GLU A 33 9.05 6.30 12.26
C GLU A 33 9.60 5.45 13.41
N LEU A 34 9.15 4.19 13.53
CA LEU A 34 9.62 3.22 14.50
C LEU A 34 10.80 2.37 13.98
N GLY A 35 11.28 2.61 12.76
CA GLY A 35 12.35 1.81 12.14
C GLY A 35 11.93 0.38 11.79
N LEU A 36 10.62 0.13 11.64
CA LEU A 36 10.09 -1.16 11.22
C LEU A 36 10.16 -1.27 9.70
N GLU A 37 10.63 -2.42 9.21
CA GLU A 37 10.76 -2.72 7.79
C GLU A 37 10.07 -4.04 7.46
N VAL A 38 9.47 -4.11 6.27
CA VAL A 38 8.94 -5.35 5.71
C VAL A 38 10.09 -6.30 5.41
N LYS A 39 9.90 -7.58 5.72
CA LYS A 39 10.90 -8.61 5.44
C LYS A 39 11.11 -8.76 3.91
N PRO A 40 12.37 -8.91 3.44
CA PRO A 40 12.70 -8.83 2.02
C PRO A 40 12.12 -9.95 1.15
N TRP A 41 11.69 -11.05 1.74
CA TRP A 41 11.05 -12.16 1.03
C TRP A 41 9.54 -11.95 0.79
N VAL A 42 8.94 -10.90 1.37
CA VAL A 42 7.52 -10.60 1.18
C VAL A 42 7.35 -9.82 -0.12
N LYS A 43 6.56 -10.36 -1.05
CA LYS A 43 6.18 -9.63 -2.26
C LYS A 43 5.08 -8.62 -1.95
N THR A 44 5.46 -7.36 -1.80
CA THR A 44 4.55 -6.23 -1.57
C THR A 44 4.07 -5.61 -2.88
N SER A 45 2.83 -5.13 -2.91
CA SER A 45 2.29 -4.41 -4.08
C SER A 45 1.14 -3.50 -3.71
N LEU A 46 1.08 -2.31 -4.33
CA LEU A 46 -0.07 -1.40 -4.27
C LEU A 46 -0.70 -1.31 -5.67
N ALA A 47 -1.97 -1.67 -5.79
CA ALA A 47 -2.72 -1.65 -7.04
C ALA A 47 -4.06 -0.91 -6.84
N PRO A 48 -4.10 0.42 -6.99
CA PRO A 48 -5.32 1.18 -6.80
C PRO A 48 -6.32 0.95 -7.93
N GLY A 49 -7.62 1.00 -7.61
CA GLY A 49 -8.67 0.96 -8.63
C GLY A 49 -8.74 2.21 -9.52
N SER A 50 -8.14 3.34 -9.10
CA SER A 50 -8.11 4.57 -9.89
C SER A 50 -6.92 5.47 -9.54
N GLY A 51 -6.55 6.37 -10.45
CA GLY A 51 -5.51 7.39 -10.22
C GLY A 51 -5.85 8.43 -9.16
N VAL A 52 -7.12 8.54 -8.74
CA VAL A 52 -7.53 9.46 -7.65
C VAL A 52 -6.81 9.11 -6.34
N VAL A 53 -6.62 7.80 -6.10
CA VAL A 53 -5.92 7.27 -4.92
C VAL A 53 -4.49 7.77 -4.86
N THR A 54 -3.76 7.60 -5.95
CA THR A 54 -2.39 8.08 -6.08
C THR A 54 -2.31 9.58 -5.85
N LYS A 55 -3.26 10.36 -6.40
CA LYS A 55 -3.26 11.82 -6.27
C LYS A 55 -3.36 12.27 -4.81
N TYR A 56 -4.28 11.72 -4.01
CA TYR A 56 -4.37 12.13 -2.61
C TYR A 56 -3.23 11.56 -1.75
N LEU A 57 -2.68 10.39 -2.07
CA LEU A 57 -1.51 9.84 -1.37
C LEU A 57 -0.24 10.67 -1.62
N LEU A 58 -0.07 11.18 -2.84
CA LEU A 58 1.01 12.11 -3.17
C LEU A 58 0.79 13.47 -2.51
N ASN A 59 -0.41 14.04 -2.59
CA ASN A 59 -0.72 15.35 -2.00
C ASN A 59 -0.59 15.36 -0.47
N SER A 60 -0.88 14.24 0.19
CA SER A 60 -0.68 14.09 1.64
C SER A 60 0.77 13.79 2.04
N GLY A 61 1.66 13.58 1.06
CA GLY A 61 3.05 13.17 1.30
C GLY A 61 3.18 11.79 1.92
N LEU A 62 2.13 10.96 1.87
CA LEU A 62 2.08 9.64 2.49
C LEU A 62 2.59 8.53 1.57
N GLN A 63 2.56 8.72 0.25
CA GLN A 63 3.04 7.73 -0.72
C GLN A 63 4.47 7.25 -0.43
N LYS A 64 5.36 8.16 0.00
CA LYS A 64 6.75 7.84 0.34
C LYS A 64 6.89 6.77 1.43
N TYR A 65 5.94 6.70 2.37
CA TYR A 65 5.97 5.69 3.43
C TYR A 65 5.51 4.32 2.92
N PHE A 66 4.59 4.29 1.95
CA PHE A 66 4.30 3.05 1.24
C PHE A 66 5.52 2.56 0.47
N ASP A 67 6.20 3.46 -0.24
CA ASP A 67 7.40 3.12 -0.99
C ASP A 67 8.51 2.58 -0.07
N GLN A 68 8.73 3.18 1.10
CA GLN A 68 9.68 2.67 2.10
C GLN A 68 9.34 1.26 2.60
N GLN A 69 8.05 0.94 2.70
CA GLN A 69 7.59 -0.40 3.10
C GLN A 69 7.45 -1.36 1.90
N GLY A 70 7.90 -0.96 0.71
CA GLY A 70 7.86 -1.77 -0.52
C GLY A 70 6.51 -1.77 -1.25
N PHE A 71 5.51 -1.02 -0.80
CA PHE A 71 4.18 -0.91 -1.43
C PHE A 71 4.17 0.12 -2.56
N HIS A 72 4.99 -0.13 -3.58
CA HIS A 72 5.01 0.68 -4.79
C HIS A 72 3.74 0.47 -5.63
N ILE A 73 3.34 1.51 -6.34
CA ILE A 73 2.24 1.42 -7.32
C ILE A 73 2.73 0.56 -8.48
N VAL A 74 2.14 -0.64 -8.62
CA VAL A 74 2.50 -1.58 -9.70
C VAL A 74 1.57 -1.49 -10.90
N GLY A 75 0.42 -0.83 -10.77
CA GLY A 75 -0.57 -0.65 -11.82
C GLY A 75 -1.93 -0.25 -11.28
N TYR A 76 -2.86 0.04 -12.18
CA TYR A 76 -4.26 0.35 -11.84
C TYR A 76 -5.17 -0.74 -12.41
N GLY A 77 -5.91 -1.44 -11.55
CA GLY A 77 -6.78 -2.56 -11.96
C GLY A 77 -6.80 -3.70 -10.95
N CYS A 78 -7.36 -4.84 -11.35
CA CYS A 78 -7.59 -5.98 -10.44
C CYS A 78 -6.30 -6.61 -9.89
N THR A 79 -5.23 -6.77 -10.70
CA THR A 79 -3.93 -7.31 -10.26
C THR A 79 -4.06 -8.59 -9.41
N THR A 80 -3.49 -8.64 -8.21
CA THR A 80 -3.55 -9.76 -7.25
C THR A 80 -4.97 -10.09 -6.76
N CYS A 81 -5.97 -9.26 -7.03
CA CYS A 81 -7.36 -9.52 -6.63
C CYS A 81 -8.05 -10.62 -7.47
N ILE A 82 -7.48 -11.01 -8.62
CA ILE A 82 -7.94 -12.10 -9.49
C ILE A 82 -6.86 -13.16 -9.62
#